data_AF-A0A955BC80-F1
#
_entry.id   AF-A0A955BC80-F1
#
_cell.length_a   1.000
_cell.length_b   1.000
_cell.length_c   1.000
_cell.angle_alpha   90.00
_cell.angle_beta   90.00
_cell.angle_gamma   90.00
#
_symmetry.space_group_name_H-M   'P 1'
#
loop_
_entity.id
_entity.type
_entity.pdbx_description
1 polymer ?
#
loop_
_entity_poly.entity_id
_entity_poly.type
_entity_poly.pdbx_seq_one_letter_code
_entity_poly.pdbx_strand_id
1 'polypeptide(L)'
;EGTQADAPADSRGADVAAEHAKVPTPPHAVTSGNFTAWTEPPLPLPGQPYRIVIMVRLPLRVKEYPSDDLTGVVVGSDGYRKIIRGSPYEMLPIDHHTARIEIPVVGSERGYKDTIMVQSKILRERRNLELTYPRFQKLPVPVFGS
;
A
#
# COMPACT_ATOMS: atom_id res chain seq x y z
N GLU A 1 12.26 -57.34 19.26
CA GLU A 1 12.28 -56.09 20.05
C GLU A 1 13.33 -55.14 19.50
N GLY A 2 13.05 -53.83 19.50
CA GLY A 2 14.01 -52.75 19.26
C GLY A 2 14.14 -52.32 17.80
N THR A 3 13.17 -51.61 17.22
CA THR A 3 12.99 -50.15 17.24
C THR A 3 13.76 -49.41 16.14
N GLN A 4 12.96 -48.93 15.20
CA GLN A 4 13.19 -47.89 14.20
C GLN A 4 13.54 -46.54 14.85
N ALA A 5 14.59 -45.88 14.40
CA ALA A 5 14.70 -44.42 14.25
C ALA A 5 16.10 -44.06 13.73
N ASP A 6 16.18 -43.38 12.59
CA ASP A 6 16.83 -42.06 12.53
C ASP A 6 16.74 -41.49 11.11
N ALA A 7 15.72 -40.67 10.90
CA ALA A 7 15.75 -39.47 10.09
C ALA A 7 14.55 -38.62 10.57
N PRO A 8 14.68 -37.29 10.72
CA PRO A 8 14.77 -36.49 9.51
C PRO A 8 15.69 -35.28 9.56
N ALA A 9 15.96 -34.85 8.33
CA ALA A 9 16.66 -33.66 7.94
C ALA A 9 16.12 -32.37 8.58
N ASP A 10 17.10 -31.49 8.80
CA ASP A 10 17.00 -30.06 9.03
C ASP A 10 15.74 -29.41 8.42
N SER A 11 14.79 -29.11 9.31
CA SER A 11 13.58 -28.35 9.05
C SER A 11 13.62 -27.01 9.80
N ARG A 12 14.72 -26.25 9.72
CA ARG A 12 14.85 -24.91 10.35
C ARG A 12 14.71 -23.73 9.38
N GLY A 13 14.29 -23.99 8.15
CA GLY A 13 14.17 -22.96 7.10
C GLY A 13 12.75 -22.66 6.63
N ALA A 14 11.76 -23.46 7.03
CA ALA A 14 10.38 -23.35 6.54
C ALA A 14 9.43 -22.67 7.54
N ASP A 15 9.81 -22.66 8.81
CA ASP A 15 9.05 -22.15 9.96
C ASP A 15 9.16 -20.63 10.13
N VAL A 16 10.26 -20.00 9.70
CA VAL A 16 10.42 -18.52 9.78
C VAL A 16 9.68 -17.75 8.69
N ALA A 17 9.23 -18.40 7.63
CA ALA A 17 8.49 -17.76 6.53
C ALA A 17 6.97 -17.68 6.80
N ALA A 18 6.45 -18.55 7.69
CA ALA A 18 5.02 -18.75 7.88
C ALA A 18 4.38 -17.85 8.96
N GLU A 19 5.15 -17.07 9.73
CA GLU A 19 4.62 -16.28 10.85
C GLU A 19 4.37 -14.78 10.55
N HIS A 20 4.38 -14.39 9.27
CA HIS A 20 3.83 -13.09 8.87
C HIS A 20 2.33 -13.27 8.60
N ALA A 21 1.50 -13.20 9.65
CA ALA A 21 0.06 -13.13 9.52
C ALA A 21 -0.30 -12.13 8.40
N LYS A 22 -0.93 -12.63 7.33
CA LYS A 22 -1.23 -11.85 6.13
C LYS A 22 -2.28 -10.82 6.53
N VAL A 23 -1.84 -9.61 6.89
CA VAL A 23 -2.73 -8.51 7.28
C VAL A 23 -3.78 -8.34 6.18
N PRO A 24 -5.09 -8.35 6.51
CA PRO A 24 -6.13 -8.22 5.50
C PRO A 24 -5.97 -6.91 4.73
N THR A 25 -5.87 -7.04 3.40
CA THR A 25 -5.82 -5.92 2.47
C THR A 25 -7.04 -5.96 1.56
N PRO A 26 -7.60 -4.82 1.14
CA PRO A 26 -8.75 -4.84 0.26
C PRO A 26 -8.38 -5.38 -1.14
N PRO A 27 -9.34 -5.90 -1.92
CA PRO A 27 -9.05 -6.54 -3.21
C PRO A 27 -8.38 -5.64 -4.26
N HIS A 28 -8.60 -4.32 -4.18
CA HIS A 28 -8.00 -3.31 -5.07
C HIS A 28 -6.62 -2.83 -4.60
N ALA A 29 -6.07 -3.42 -3.54
CA ALA A 29 -4.75 -3.06 -3.04
C ALA A 29 -3.65 -3.55 -3.99
N VAL A 30 -2.72 -2.65 -4.29
CA VAL A 30 -1.54 -2.94 -5.10
C VAL A 30 -0.36 -3.14 -4.18
N THR A 31 0.35 -4.27 -4.32
CA THR A 31 1.52 -4.61 -3.50
C THR A 31 2.77 -4.68 -4.35
N SER A 32 3.85 -4.07 -3.89
CA SER A 32 5.17 -4.17 -4.48
C SER A 32 6.22 -4.18 -3.37
N GLY A 33 6.91 -5.32 -3.21
CA GLY A 33 7.89 -5.51 -2.14
C GLY A 33 7.23 -5.42 -0.76
N ASN A 34 7.78 -4.57 0.12
CA ASN A 34 7.21 -4.35 1.46
C ASN A 34 6.09 -3.30 1.50
N PHE A 35 5.71 -2.72 0.36
CA PHE A 35 4.70 -1.68 0.29
C PHE A 35 3.41 -2.22 -0.30
N THR A 36 2.28 -1.87 0.31
CA THR A 36 0.94 -2.08 -0.23
C THR A 36 0.18 -0.77 -0.18
N ALA A 37 -0.50 -0.40 -1.27
CA ALA A 37 -1.28 0.83 -1.35
C ALA A 37 -2.69 0.58 -1.90
N TRP A 38 -3.66 1.35 -1.43
CA TRP A 38 -5.04 1.36 -1.94
C TRP A 38 -5.70 2.70 -1.65
N THR A 39 -6.92 2.91 -2.18
CA THR A 39 -7.72 4.09 -1.90
C THR A 39 -8.87 3.81 -0.95
N GLU A 40 -9.23 4.82 -0.16
CA GLU A 40 -10.44 4.88 0.64
C GLU A 40 -11.19 6.21 0.36
N PRO A 41 -12.42 6.18 -0.20
CA PRO A 41 -13.17 4.99 -0.61
C PRO A 41 -12.49 4.19 -1.74
N PRO A 42 -12.85 2.91 -1.92
CA PRO A 42 -12.36 2.10 -3.03
C PRO A 42 -12.80 2.71 -4.36
N LEU A 43 -11.88 2.81 -5.33
CA LEU A 43 -12.15 3.30 -6.69
C LEU A 43 -12.90 4.65 -6.69
N PRO A 44 -12.26 5.73 -6.22
CA PRO A 44 -12.91 7.03 -6.09
C PRO A 44 -13.48 7.51 -7.43
N LEU A 45 -14.67 8.11 -7.37
CA LEU A 45 -15.29 8.75 -8.53
C LEU A 45 -14.51 10.03 -8.90
N PRO A 46 -14.60 10.49 -10.15
CA PRO A 46 -14.03 11.78 -10.53
C PRO A 46 -14.56 12.91 -9.66
N GLY A 47 -13.66 13.82 -9.26
CA GLY A 47 -13.96 14.92 -8.34
C GLY A 47 -14.14 14.52 -6.87
N GLN A 48 -14.29 13.22 -6.56
CA GLN A 48 -14.48 12.75 -5.18
C GLN A 48 -13.18 12.83 -4.38
N PRO A 49 -13.15 13.48 -3.21
CA PRO A 49 -11.99 13.43 -2.32
C PRO A 49 -11.80 12.01 -1.76
N TYR A 50 -10.55 11.58 -1.63
CA TYR A 50 -10.21 10.25 -1.14
C TYR A 50 -8.88 10.28 -0.38
N ARG A 51 -8.54 9.15 0.23
CA ARG A 51 -7.26 8.92 0.88
C ARG A 51 -6.54 7.80 0.15
N ILE A 52 -5.24 7.98 -0.04
CA ILE A 52 -4.35 6.87 -0.39
C ILE A 52 -3.81 6.32 0.92
N VAL A 53 -4.10 5.05 1.20
CA VAL A 53 -3.54 4.34 2.34
C VAL A 53 -2.28 3.62 1.85
N ILE A 54 -1.16 3.85 2.51
CA ILE A 54 0.08 3.10 2.28
C ILE A 54 0.38 2.29 3.54
N MET A 55 0.37 0.98 3.38
CA MET A 55 0.80 0.02 4.39
C MET A 55 2.22 -0.45 4.08
N VAL A 56 3.05 -0.47 5.12
CA VAL A 56 4.44 -0.94 5.07
C VAL A 56 4.55 -2.20 5.90
N ARG A 57 5.05 -3.29 5.32
CA ARG A 57 5.41 -4.50 6.05
C ARG A 57 6.81 -4.33 6.64
N LEU A 58 6.91 -4.54 7.95
CA LEU A 58 8.14 -4.35 8.73
C LEU A 58 8.68 -5.71 9.19
N PRO A 59 10.01 -5.88 9.27
CA PRO A 59 10.60 -7.08 9.85
C PRO A 59 10.39 -7.11 11.37
N LEU A 60 10.34 -8.31 11.96
CA LEU A 60 10.02 -8.56 13.40
C LEU A 60 10.85 -7.74 14.42
N ARG A 61 12.06 -7.35 14.02
CA ARG A 61 13.00 -6.56 14.82
C ARG A 61 12.62 -5.07 14.95
N VAL A 62 11.77 -4.56 14.08
CA VAL A 62 11.35 -3.15 14.10
C VAL A 62 10.18 -3.01 15.06
N LYS A 63 10.41 -2.26 16.15
CA LYS A 63 9.41 -2.00 17.20
C LYS A 63 8.79 -0.61 17.12
N GLU A 64 9.47 0.30 16.43
CA GLU A 64 9.05 1.68 16.23
C GLU A 64 9.29 2.05 14.77
N TYR A 65 8.40 2.84 14.20
CA TYR A 65 8.49 3.25 12.82
C TYR A 65 8.12 4.74 12.70
N PRO A 66 9.10 5.64 12.64
CA PRO A 66 8.83 7.07 12.59
C PRO A 66 8.21 7.43 11.25
N SER A 67 7.25 8.35 11.24
CA SER A 67 6.51 8.68 10.02
C SER A 67 7.40 9.34 8.95
N ASP A 68 8.52 9.96 9.35
CA ASP A 68 9.51 10.57 8.45
C ASP A 68 10.51 9.58 7.83
N ASP A 69 10.46 8.29 8.22
CA ASP A 69 11.13 7.21 7.50
C ASP A 69 10.50 7.01 6.12
N LEU A 70 9.17 7.09 6.08
CA LEU A 70 8.41 6.99 4.85
C LEU A 70 8.40 8.33 4.12
N THR A 71 9.03 8.35 2.95
CA THR A 71 9.13 9.54 2.10
C THR A 71 8.74 9.20 0.67
N GLY A 72 8.32 10.21 -0.08
CA GLY A 72 7.86 9.95 -1.44
C GLY A 72 7.05 11.06 -2.07
N VAL A 73 6.38 10.70 -3.16
CA VAL A 73 5.46 11.58 -3.88
C VAL A 73 4.35 10.77 -4.53
N VAL A 74 3.13 11.28 -4.43
CA VAL A 74 1.99 10.87 -5.25
C VAL A 74 1.91 11.79 -6.45
N VAL A 75 1.83 11.22 -7.65
CA VAL A 75 1.65 11.95 -8.91
C VAL A 75 0.40 11.42 -9.60
N GLY A 76 -0.62 12.26 -9.72
CA GLY A 76 -1.86 11.95 -10.44
C GLY A 76 -1.71 12.14 -11.94
N SER A 77 -2.50 11.41 -12.73
CA SER A 77 -2.55 11.53 -14.19
C SER A 77 -3.09 12.87 -14.70
N ASP A 78 -3.68 13.66 -13.81
CA ASP A 78 -4.18 15.02 -14.01
C ASP A 78 -3.12 16.12 -13.71
N GLY A 79 -1.91 15.72 -13.33
CA GLY A 79 -0.84 16.62 -12.93
C GLY A 79 -0.82 16.97 -11.44
N TYR A 80 -1.73 16.40 -10.63
CA TYR A 80 -1.70 16.53 -9.18
C TYR A 80 -0.37 15.99 -8.62
N ARG A 81 0.20 16.69 -7.63
CA ARG A 81 1.42 16.25 -6.94
C ARG A 81 1.30 16.49 -5.44
N LYS A 82 1.54 15.44 -4.65
CA LYS A 82 1.54 15.51 -3.18
C LYS A 82 2.79 14.83 -2.64
N ILE A 83 3.58 15.56 -1.85
CA ILE A 83 4.75 15.00 -1.17
C ILE A 83 4.27 14.14 0.01
N ILE A 84 4.85 12.95 0.13
CA ILE A 84 4.73 12.08 1.29
C ILE A 84 5.90 12.43 2.21
N ARG A 85 5.59 13.07 3.33
CA ARG A 85 6.54 13.40 4.39
C ARG A 85 5.82 13.27 5.73
N GLY A 86 6.35 12.42 6.60
CA GLY A 86 5.94 12.42 7.99
C GLY A 86 6.60 13.53 8.81
N SER A 87 6.34 13.49 10.12
CA SER A 87 6.97 14.32 11.13
C SER A 87 8.04 13.50 11.85
N PRO A 88 9.23 14.07 12.14
CA PRO A 88 10.24 13.38 12.94
C PRO A 88 9.80 13.14 14.40
N TYR A 89 8.70 13.77 14.83
CA TYR A 89 8.14 13.63 16.17
C TYR A 89 6.93 12.68 16.23
N GLU A 90 6.55 12.08 15.11
CA GLU A 90 5.40 11.18 15.01
C GLU A 90 5.86 9.76 14.75
N MET A 91 5.36 8.83 15.55
CA MET A 91 5.56 7.40 15.35
C MET A 91 4.29 6.81 14.76
N LEU A 92 4.43 6.08 13.64
CA LEU A 92 3.31 5.35 13.08
C LEU A 92 3.03 4.13 13.96
N PRO A 93 1.76 3.88 14.33
CA PRO A 93 1.40 2.70 15.09
C PRO A 93 1.76 1.45 14.29
N ILE A 94 2.44 0.50 14.94
CA ILE A 94 2.73 -0.81 14.37
C ILE A 94 1.72 -1.80 14.91
N ASP A 95 0.98 -2.41 13.99
CA ASP A 95 0.06 -3.50 14.28
C ASP A 95 0.34 -4.68 13.34
N HIS A 96 0.47 -5.89 13.90
CA HIS A 96 0.84 -7.09 13.13
C HIS A 96 2.07 -6.89 12.22
N HIS A 97 3.09 -6.18 12.71
CA HIS A 97 4.31 -5.85 11.95
C HIS A 97 4.04 -5.04 10.68
N THR A 98 2.97 -4.26 10.68
CA THR A 98 2.66 -3.30 9.63
C THR A 98 2.44 -1.92 10.22
N ALA A 99 2.93 -0.92 9.50
CA ALA A 99 2.63 0.49 9.77
C ALA A 99 1.79 1.04 8.63
N ARG A 100 0.90 1.99 8.92
CA ARG A 100 0.01 2.60 7.92
C ARG A 100 0.12 4.11 7.98
N ILE A 101 0.09 4.75 6.80
CA ILE A 101 -0.08 6.19 6.66
C ILE A 101 -1.24 6.46 5.69
N GLU A 102 -1.96 7.54 5.97
CA GLU A 102 -3.05 8.02 5.12
C GLU A 102 -2.67 9.35 4.49
N ILE A 103 -2.79 9.44 3.18
CA ILE A 103 -2.47 10.64 2.42
C ILE A 103 -3.77 11.19 1.84
N PRO A 104 -4.26 12.35 2.30
CA PRO A 104 -5.45 12.96 1.73
C PRO A 104 -5.15 13.52 0.34
N VAL A 105 -5.98 13.13 -0.62
CA VAL A 105 -5.91 13.55 -2.01
C VAL A 105 -7.21 14.28 -2.37
N VAL A 106 -7.05 15.41 -3.03
CA VAL A 106 -8.19 16.14 -3.58
C VAL A 106 -8.60 15.43 -4.86
N GLY A 107 -9.88 15.09 -4.97
CA GLY A 107 -10.43 14.48 -6.18
C GLY A 107 -10.26 15.40 -7.39
N SER A 108 -10.21 14.79 -8.57
CA SER A 108 -10.10 15.50 -9.83
C SER A 108 -10.99 14.85 -10.88
N GLU A 109 -11.61 15.67 -11.72
CA GLU A 109 -12.50 15.22 -12.80
C GLU A 109 -11.76 14.44 -13.91
N ARG A 110 -10.44 14.59 -13.97
CA ARG A 110 -9.60 14.01 -15.04
C ARG A 110 -8.65 12.92 -14.55
N GLY A 111 -8.51 12.76 -13.23
CA GLY A 111 -7.64 11.76 -12.62
C GLY A 111 -8.22 10.36 -12.77
N TYR A 112 -7.43 9.44 -13.30
CA TYR A 112 -7.79 8.02 -13.41
C TYR A 112 -6.65 7.08 -12.99
N LYS A 113 -5.50 7.65 -12.64
CA LYS A 113 -4.32 6.92 -12.19
C LYS A 113 -3.51 7.78 -11.24
N ASP A 114 -3.01 7.17 -10.18
CA ASP A 114 -1.94 7.72 -9.36
C ASP A 114 -0.70 6.84 -9.41
N THR A 115 0.45 7.46 -9.59
CA THR A 115 1.75 6.83 -9.42
C THR A 115 2.33 7.28 -8.08
N ILE A 116 2.52 6.34 -7.17
CA ILE A 116 3.05 6.55 -5.83
C ILE A 116 4.51 6.11 -5.84
N MET A 117 5.43 7.06 -5.74
CA MET A 117 6.83 6.76 -5.46
C MET A 117 7.02 6.78 -3.95
N VAL A 118 7.40 5.65 -3.36
CA VAL A 118 7.55 5.50 -1.92
C VAL A 118 8.91 4.93 -1.57
N GLN A 119 9.49 5.41 -0.47
CA GLN A 119 10.77 4.98 0.06
C GLN A 119 10.70 4.85 1.58
N SER A 120 11.35 3.82 2.11
CA SER A 120 11.65 3.64 3.54
C SER A 120 13.17 3.58 3.73
N LYS A 121 13.71 4.36 4.67
CA LYS A 121 15.16 4.35 4.97
C LYS A 121 15.51 3.11 5.80
N ILE A 122 14.66 2.73 6.76
CA ILE A 122 14.80 1.54 7.59
C ILE A 122 14.82 0.26 6.74
N LEU A 123 13.90 0.14 5.78
CA LEU A 123 13.84 -1.02 4.89
C LEU A 123 14.88 -0.96 3.76
N ARG A 124 15.51 0.21 3.54
CA ARG A 124 16.42 0.49 2.42
C ARG A 124 15.77 0.13 1.08
N GLU A 125 14.49 0.42 0.95
CA GLU A 125 13.69 0.04 -0.20
C GLU A 125 12.98 1.27 -0.78
N ARG A 126 12.94 1.33 -2.11
CA ARG A 126 12.17 2.32 -2.86
C ARG A 126 11.37 1.61 -3.94
N ARG A 127 10.08 1.92 -4.05
CA ARG A 127 9.16 1.33 -5.02
C ARG A 127 8.28 2.38 -5.67
N ASN A 128 7.76 2.03 -6.84
CA ASN A 128 6.69 2.73 -7.51
C ASN A 128 5.45 1.83 -7.49
N LEU A 129 4.33 2.33 -6.99
CA LEU A 129 3.04 1.65 -7.04
C LEU A 129 2.12 2.45 -7.96
N GLU A 130 1.32 1.77 -8.75
CA GLU A 130 0.35 2.41 -9.63
C GLU A 130 -1.06 2.00 -9.20
N LEU A 131 -1.88 2.99 -8.84
CA LEU A 131 -3.31 2.82 -8.57
C LEU A 131 -4.09 3.31 -9.80
N THR A 132 -5.03 2.51 -10.29
CA THR A 132 -5.85 2.87 -11.46
C THR A 132 -7.33 2.80 -11.09
N TYR A 133 -8.10 3.75 -11.61
CA TYR A 133 -9.53 3.93 -11.31
C TYR A 133 -10.35 3.96 -12.61
N PRO A 134 -11.68 3.75 -12.52
CA PRO A 134 -12.55 3.88 -13.67
C PRO A 134 -12.44 5.29 -14.27
N ARG A 135 -12.06 5.35 -15.55
CA ARG A 135 -12.12 6.60 -16.31
C ARG A 135 -13.59 6.93 -16.55
N PHE A 136 -13.98 8.18 -16.37
CA PHE A 136 -15.29 8.64 -16.82
C PHE A 136 -15.39 8.45 -18.35
N GLN A 137 -16.08 7.40 -18.79
CA GLN A 137 -16.59 7.34 -20.14
C GLN A 137 -17.87 8.16 -20.13
N LYS A 138 -17.93 9.26 -20.90
CA LYS A 138 -19.22 9.84 -21.25
C LYS A 138 -19.99 8.75 -21.99
N LEU A 139 -20.93 8.10 -21.32
CA LEU A 139 -21.91 7.28 -22.00
C LEU A 139 -22.66 8.20 -22.97
N PRO A 140 -22.84 7.82 -24.25
CA PRO A 140 -23.67 8.60 -25.14
C PRO A 140 -25.07 8.71 -24.53
N VAL A 141 -25.55 9.93 -24.35
CA VAL A 141 -26.95 10.17 -23.94
C VAL A 141 -27.82 9.63 -25.07
N PRO A 142 -28.72 8.66 -24.83
CA PRO A 142 -29.65 8.24 -25.85
C PRO A 142 -30.55 9.44 -26.18
N VAL A 143 -30.42 9.95 -27.40
CA VAL A 143 -31.35 10.94 -27.95
C VAL A 143 -32.65 10.17 -28.20
N PHE A 144 -33.57 10.22 -27.24
CA PHE A 144 -34.95 9.82 -27.51
C PHE A 144 -35.55 10.89 -28.42
N GLY A 145 -35.70 10.54 -29.70
CA GLY A 145 -36.35 11.36 -30.70
C GLY A 145 -37.77 11.73 -30.26
N SER A 146 -38.11 12.99 -30.53
CA SER A 146 -39.41 13.62 -30.25
C SER A 146 -40.57 13.01 -31.04
#